data_AF-A0AAX6IDV7-F1
#
_entry.id   AF-A0AAX6IDV7-F1
#
_cell.length_a   1.000
_cell.length_b   1.000
_cell.length_c   1.000
_cell.angle_alpha   90.00
_cell.angle_beta   90.00
_cell.angle_gamma   90.00
#
_symmetry.space_group_name_H-M   'P 1'
#
loop_
_entity.id
_entity.type
_entity.pdbx_description
1 polymer ?
#
loop_
_entity_poly.entity_id
_entity_poly.type
_entity_poly.pdbx_seq_one_letter_code
_entity_poly.pdbx_strand_id
1 'polypeptide(L)'
;MLRHNYGGAWINYSDAPDERKAFWFARFKDIFFYPPHRAEQIEGIFPAVAAKLIRDSINDQKDRDRTGKPIQGWITPDQWNAMKARFEEPRYKKKSEKAKAARQHASKWCGGSIPMTEHFRHLVRKVGNADMVTVFLATHRRDGDLIDVMAEQTCISEQPQGICRHSSQMVTTRRNPSNE
;
A
#
# COMPACT_ATOMS: atom_id res chain seq x y z
N MET A 1 2.69 -22.79 -4.65
CA MET A 1 3.67 -23.53 -3.83
C MET A 1 3.34 -23.53 -2.34
N LEU A 2 3.27 -22.38 -1.65
CA LEU A 2 2.98 -22.30 -0.21
C LEU A 2 1.57 -22.84 0.16
N ARG A 3 0.55 -22.50 -0.63
CA ARG A 3 -0.85 -22.96 -0.41
C ARG A 3 -0.94 -24.49 -0.34
N HIS A 4 -0.41 -25.21 -1.31
CA HIS A 4 -0.54 -26.67 -1.41
C HIS A 4 0.20 -27.43 -0.29
N ASN A 5 1.02 -26.72 0.48
CA ASN A 5 1.88 -27.24 1.50
C ASN A 5 1.60 -26.54 2.84
N TYR A 6 0.36 -26.12 3.08
CA TYR A 6 0.07 -25.33 4.25
C TYR A 6 -0.02 -26.15 5.54
N GLY A 7 -0.51 -27.39 5.52
CA GLY A 7 -0.30 -28.41 6.56
C GLY A 7 -0.74 -28.14 8.02
N GLY A 8 -1.01 -26.90 8.43
CA GLY A 8 -1.32 -26.53 9.81
C GLY A 8 -2.12 -25.23 9.93
N ALA A 9 -2.60 -24.93 11.15
CA ALA A 9 -3.40 -23.74 11.46
C ALA A 9 -2.52 -22.53 11.83
N TRP A 10 -1.45 -22.28 11.07
CA TRP A 10 -0.55 -21.16 11.31
C TRP A 10 -1.18 -19.86 10.81
N ILE A 11 -1.12 -18.77 11.57
CA ILE A 11 -1.67 -17.47 11.11
C ILE A 11 -0.56 -16.60 10.51
N ASN A 12 0.65 -16.73 11.04
CA ASN A 12 1.84 -16.03 10.58
C ASN A 12 2.90 -17.04 10.16
N TYR A 13 3.79 -16.63 9.26
CA TYR A 13 4.97 -17.43 8.89
C TYR A 13 5.79 -17.86 10.11
N SER A 14 5.91 -16.99 11.11
CA SER A 14 6.62 -17.30 12.36
C SER A 14 5.96 -18.39 13.20
N ASP A 15 4.66 -18.63 13.05
CA ASP A 15 3.94 -19.68 13.79
C ASP A 15 4.25 -21.09 13.21
N ALA A 16 4.78 -21.17 11.98
CA ALA A 16 5.11 -22.45 11.36
C ALA A 16 6.39 -23.06 11.97
N PRO A 17 6.49 -24.39 12.10
CA PRO A 17 7.72 -25.08 12.49
C PRO A 17 8.87 -24.79 11.52
N ASP A 18 10.11 -24.81 12.01
CA ASP A 18 11.28 -24.51 11.18
C ASP A 18 11.50 -25.55 10.09
N GLU A 19 11.19 -26.81 10.36
CA GLU A 19 11.14 -27.88 9.34
C GLU A 19 10.22 -27.50 8.18
N ARG A 20 9.08 -26.86 8.48
CA ARG A 20 8.13 -26.43 7.45
C ARG A 20 8.66 -25.26 6.65
N LYS A 21 9.29 -24.28 7.31
CA LYS A 21 9.91 -23.13 6.66
C LYS A 21 11.03 -23.58 5.72
N ALA A 22 11.89 -24.49 6.19
CA ALA A 22 12.94 -25.10 5.40
C ALA A 22 12.38 -25.86 4.19
N PHE A 23 11.31 -26.63 4.38
CA PHE A 23 10.63 -27.32 3.28
C PHE A 23 10.08 -26.35 2.23
N TRP A 24 9.41 -25.27 2.63
CA TRP A 24 8.92 -24.27 1.68
C TRP A 24 10.06 -23.61 0.91
N PHE A 25 11.18 -23.32 1.58
CA PHE A 25 12.33 -22.76 0.92
C PHE A 25 13.01 -23.76 -0.03
N ALA A 26 13.12 -25.03 0.34
CA ALA A 26 13.61 -26.08 -0.56
C ALA A 26 12.74 -26.17 -1.83
N ARG A 27 11.41 -26.20 -1.68
CA ARG A 27 10.49 -26.17 -2.82
C ARG A 27 10.59 -24.90 -3.66
N PHE A 28 10.97 -23.78 -3.06
CA PHE A 28 11.28 -22.55 -3.79
C PHE A 28 12.50 -22.72 -4.68
N LYS A 29 13.57 -23.29 -4.15
CA LYS A 29 14.79 -23.57 -4.92
C LYS A 29 14.56 -24.55 -6.07
N ASP A 30 13.68 -25.54 -5.88
CA ASP A 30 13.35 -26.52 -6.93
C ASP A 30 12.63 -25.89 -8.13
N ILE A 31 11.87 -24.81 -7.89
CA ILE A 31 11.00 -24.21 -8.92
C ILE A 31 11.69 -23.00 -9.58
N PHE A 32 12.43 -22.23 -8.80
CA PHE A 32 12.99 -20.95 -9.26
C PHE A 32 14.50 -21.05 -9.40
N PHE A 33 14.98 -20.86 -10.63
CA PHE A 33 16.40 -20.69 -10.89
C PHE A 33 16.84 -19.27 -10.53
N TYR A 34 17.96 -19.16 -9.83
CA TYR A 34 18.58 -17.87 -9.53
C TYR A 34 20.11 -17.97 -9.50
N PRO A 35 20.84 -16.88 -9.82
CA PRO A 35 22.30 -16.88 -9.79
C PRO A 35 22.84 -17.11 -8.36
N PRO A 36 23.94 -17.87 -8.19
CA PRO A 36 24.53 -18.14 -6.87
C PRO A 36 24.90 -16.88 -6.08
N HIS A 37 25.35 -15.82 -6.76
CA HIS A 37 25.69 -14.55 -6.11
C HIS A 37 24.49 -13.83 -5.46
N ARG A 38 23.25 -14.23 -5.77
CA ARG A 38 22.02 -13.70 -5.13
C ARG A 38 21.43 -14.65 -4.10
N ALA A 39 22.04 -15.81 -3.85
CA ALA A 39 21.48 -16.83 -2.97
C ALA A 39 21.22 -16.28 -1.56
N GLU A 40 22.21 -15.60 -0.96
CA GLU A 40 22.08 -15.00 0.37
C GLU A 40 20.97 -13.93 0.42
N GLN A 41 20.89 -13.07 -0.60
CA GLN A 41 19.84 -12.05 -0.69
C GLN A 41 18.45 -12.69 -0.77
N ILE A 42 18.31 -13.76 -1.56
CA ILE A 42 17.06 -14.48 -1.75
C ILE A 42 16.66 -15.21 -0.45
N GLU A 43 17.61 -15.84 0.23
CA GLU A 43 17.42 -16.45 1.54
C GLU A 43 16.94 -15.43 2.58
N GLY A 44 17.51 -14.23 2.58
CA GLY A 44 17.09 -13.14 3.47
C GLY A 44 15.69 -12.59 3.17
N ILE A 45 15.30 -12.52 1.90
CA ILE A 45 14.00 -11.94 1.48
C ILE A 45 12.86 -12.97 1.57
N PHE A 46 13.15 -14.25 1.38
CA PHE A 46 12.14 -15.29 1.30
C PHE A 46 11.16 -15.32 2.49
N PRO A 47 11.59 -15.20 3.77
CA PRO A 47 10.67 -15.17 4.90
C PRO A 47 9.63 -14.05 4.82
N ALA A 48 10.03 -12.86 4.37
CA ALA A 48 9.13 -11.72 4.24
C ALA A 48 8.10 -11.95 3.14
N VAL A 49 8.52 -12.49 2.00
CA VAL A 49 7.64 -12.83 0.88
C VAL A 49 6.67 -13.95 1.27
N ALA A 50 7.16 -15.00 1.92
CA ALA A 50 6.34 -16.10 2.41
C ALA A 50 5.31 -15.60 3.44
N ALA A 51 5.71 -14.76 4.40
CA ALA A 51 4.81 -14.15 5.36
C ALA A 51 3.69 -13.33 4.71
N LYS A 52 4.02 -12.57 3.66
CA LYS A 52 3.03 -11.83 2.87
C LYS A 52 2.06 -12.78 2.18
N LEU A 53 2.57 -13.80 1.47
CA LEU A 53 1.74 -14.76 0.75
C LEU A 53 0.79 -15.53 1.67
N ILE A 54 1.25 -15.91 2.86
CA ILE A 54 0.40 -16.55 3.89
C ILE A 54 -0.73 -15.61 4.29
N ARG A 55 -0.39 -14.36 4.65
CA ARG A 55 -1.37 -13.36 5.08
C ARG A 55 -2.42 -13.08 4.00
N ASP A 56 -1.98 -12.88 2.76
CA ASP A 56 -2.86 -12.60 1.63
C ASP A 56 -3.80 -13.78 1.37
N SER A 57 -3.28 -15.02 1.47
CA SER A 57 -4.10 -16.24 1.32
C SER A 57 -5.14 -16.39 2.43
N ILE A 58 -4.77 -16.09 3.68
CA ILE A 58 -5.70 -16.09 4.80
C ILE A 58 -6.77 -15.00 4.63
N ASN A 59 -6.39 -13.79 4.23
CA ASN A 59 -7.35 -12.70 4.00
C ASN A 59 -8.34 -13.03 2.89
N ASP A 60 -7.86 -13.57 1.77
CA ASP A 60 -8.70 -14.10 0.68
C ASP A 60 -9.69 -15.14 1.23
N GLN A 61 -9.22 -16.08 2.06
CA GLN A 61 -10.10 -17.06 2.69
C GLN A 61 -11.11 -16.45 3.69
N LYS A 62 -10.74 -15.40 4.44
CA LYS A 62 -11.68 -14.66 5.30
C LYS A 62 -12.77 -13.97 4.51
N ASP A 63 -12.42 -13.34 3.39
CA ASP A 63 -13.39 -12.65 2.52
C ASP A 63 -14.35 -13.65 1.85
N ARG A 64 -13.84 -14.84 1.50
CA ARG A 64 -14.67 -15.95 1.00
C ARG A 64 -15.64 -16.45 2.06
N ASP A 65 -15.15 -16.71 3.28
CA ASP A 65 -15.97 -17.15 4.42
C ASP A 65 -17.10 -16.14 4.69
N ARG A 66 -16.79 -14.85 4.71
CA ARG A 66 -17.77 -13.76 4.85
C ARG A 66 -18.80 -13.70 3.73
N THR A 67 -18.43 -14.10 2.51
CA THR A 67 -19.32 -14.10 1.33
C THR A 67 -20.00 -15.45 1.10
N GLY A 68 -19.89 -16.40 2.04
CA GLY A 68 -20.48 -17.74 1.93
C GLY A 68 -19.82 -18.62 0.86
N LYS A 69 -18.65 -18.24 0.35
CA LYS A 69 -17.91 -19.02 -0.65
C LYS A 69 -17.17 -20.18 0.03
N PRO A 70 -17.03 -21.33 -0.66
CA PRO A 70 -16.39 -22.50 -0.09
C PRO A 70 -14.92 -22.24 0.23
N ILE A 71 -14.44 -22.99 1.23
CA ILE A 71 -13.04 -23.07 1.62
C ILE A 71 -12.21 -23.53 0.43
N GLN A 72 -11.10 -22.85 0.19
CA GLN A 72 -10.18 -23.24 -0.89
C GLN A 72 -9.42 -24.50 -0.51
N GLY A 73 -9.20 -25.40 -1.48
CA GLY A 73 -8.60 -26.72 -1.27
C GLY A 73 -7.15 -26.75 -0.75
N TRP A 74 -6.57 -25.61 -0.40
CA TRP A 74 -5.25 -25.53 0.24
C TRP A 74 -5.30 -25.57 1.77
N ILE A 75 -6.47 -25.36 2.36
CA ILE A 75 -6.71 -25.44 3.80
C ILE A 75 -7.88 -26.38 4.07
N THR A 76 -7.71 -27.26 5.06
CA THR A 76 -8.79 -28.17 5.48
C THR A 76 -9.81 -27.43 6.34
N PRO A 77 -11.07 -27.90 6.40
CA PRO A 77 -12.08 -27.32 7.29
C PRO A 77 -11.63 -27.24 8.75
N ASP A 78 -10.93 -28.26 9.26
CA ASP A 78 -10.46 -28.32 10.64
C ASP A 78 -9.38 -27.27 10.92
N GLN A 79 -8.42 -27.12 10.01
CA GLN A 79 -7.40 -26.07 10.10
C GLN A 79 -8.04 -24.67 10.05
N TRP A 80 -9.05 -24.48 9.19
CA TRP A 80 -9.76 -23.22 9.10
C TRP A 80 -10.53 -22.90 10.39
N ASN A 81 -11.21 -23.89 10.97
CA ASN A 81 -11.92 -23.74 12.23
C ASN A 81 -10.96 -23.42 13.39
N ALA A 82 -9.79 -24.06 13.44
CA ALA A 82 -8.76 -23.74 14.42
C ALA A 82 -8.22 -22.30 14.26
N MET A 83 -8.03 -21.82 13.02
CA MET A 83 -7.68 -20.42 12.78
C MET A 83 -8.77 -19.46 13.22
N LYS A 84 -10.04 -19.75 12.94
CA LYS A 84 -11.17 -18.93 13.38
C LYS A 84 -11.23 -18.82 14.89
N ALA A 85 -11.05 -19.92 15.63
CA ALA A 85 -10.97 -19.89 17.09
C ALA A 85 -9.89 -18.91 17.58
N ARG A 86 -8.72 -18.92 16.93
CA ARG A 86 -7.62 -18.00 17.27
C ARG A 86 -7.88 -16.55 16.83
N PHE A 87 -8.67 -16.31 15.79
CA PHE A 87 -9.12 -14.96 15.44
C PHE A 87 -10.09 -14.39 16.48
N GLU A 88 -10.87 -15.24 17.13
CA GLU A 88 -11.82 -14.85 18.16
C GLU A 88 -11.16 -14.53 19.51
N GLU A 89 -9.92 -14.98 19.73
CA GLU A 89 -9.17 -14.70 20.96
C GLU A 89 -9.09 -13.18 21.23
N PRO A 90 -9.36 -12.74 22.49
CA PRO A 90 -9.30 -11.33 22.86
C PRO A 90 -7.94 -10.69 22.55
N ARG A 91 -6.86 -11.45 22.72
CA ARG A 91 -5.49 -11.00 22.42
C ARG A 91 -5.33 -10.67 20.93
N TYR A 92 -5.87 -11.51 20.05
CA TYR A 92 -5.78 -11.30 18.61
C TYR A 92 -6.61 -10.09 18.19
N LYS A 93 -7.86 -10.00 18.65
CA LYS A 93 -8.75 -8.84 18.39
C LYS A 93 -8.11 -7.52 18.84
N LYS A 94 -7.56 -7.46 20.06
CA LYS A 94 -6.88 -6.27 20.57
C LYS A 94 -5.70 -5.85 19.69
N LYS A 95 -4.89 -6.82 19.23
CA LYS A 95 -3.77 -6.56 18.31
C LYS A 95 -4.26 -6.06 16.94
N SER A 96 -5.32 -6.66 16.42
CA SER A 96 -5.94 -6.28 15.14
C SER A 96 -6.49 -4.85 15.18
N GLU A 97 -7.26 -4.50 16.21
CA GLU A 97 -7.81 -3.14 16.37
C GLU A 97 -6.72 -2.10 16.56
N LYS A 98 -5.67 -2.40 17.35
CA LYS A 98 -4.50 -1.51 17.47
C LYS A 98 -3.83 -1.28 16.12
N ALA A 99 -3.65 -2.33 15.31
CA ALA A 99 -3.05 -2.21 13.98
C ALA A 99 -3.96 -1.42 13.01
N LYS A 100 -5.28 -1.58 13.11
CA LYS A 100 -6.26 -0.83 12.32
C LYS A 100 -6.23 0.66 12.67
N ALA A 101 -6.23 1.01 13.95
CA ALA A 101 -6.10 2.39 14.42
C ALA A 101 -4.77 3.01 13.97
N ALA A 102 -3.66 2.27 14.06
CA ALA A 102 -2.35 2.76 13.60
C ALA A 102 -2.34 3.08 12.09
N ARG A 103 -3.06 2.33 11.26
CA ARG A 103 -3.19 2.63 9.81
C ARG A 103 -4.03 3.88 9.56
N GLN A 104 -5.07 4.11 10.34
CA GLN A 104 -5.90 5.33 10.24
C GLN A 104 -5.12 6.59 10.63
N HIS A 105 -4.12 6.46 11.51
CA HIS A 105 -3.24 7.54 11.95
C HIS A 105 -1.84 7.50 11.31
N ALA A 106 -1.67 6.75 10.20
CA ALA A 106 -0.38 6.57 9.54
C ALA A 106 0.17 7.84 8.86
N SER A 107 -0.56 8.96 8.90
CA SER A 107 -0.05 10.29 8.53
C SER A 107 1.20 10.73 9.33
N LYS A 108 1.56 10.03 10.43
CA LYS A 108 2.81 10.27 11.15
C LYS A 108 4.08 9.74 10.45
N TRP A 109 3.97 8.85 9.45
CA TRP A 109 5.12 8.21 8.80
C TRP A 109 5.36 8.65 7.34
N CYS A 110 4.65 9.68 6.87
CA CYS A 110 5.06 10.46 5.71
C CYS A 110 5.74 11.70 6.26
N GLY A 111 7.05 11.91 6.06
CA GLY A 111 7.84 12.99 6.67
C GLY A 111 7.31 14.41 6.46
N GLY A 112 6.26 14.80 7.17
CA GLY A 112 5.55 16.07 7.04
C GLY A 112 4.43 16.12 5.98
N SER A 113 4.18 15.05 5.20
CA SER A 113 3.15 15.09 4.17
C SER A 113 1.76 14.86 4.79
N ILE A 114 0.97 15.93 4.84
CA ILE A 114 -0.42 15.89 5.28
C ILE A 114 -1.28 15.34 4.14
N PRO A 115 -2.11 14.30 4.35
CA PRO A 115 -2.98 13.79 3.31
C PRO A 115 -4.04 14.84 2.92
N MET A 116 -4.45 14.85 1.64
CA MET A 116 -5.44 15.83 1.11
C MET A 116 -6.75 15.86 1.90
N THR A 117 -7.18 14.74 2.48
CA THR A 117 -8.36 14.67 3.35
C THR A 117 -8.21 15.45 4.65
N GLU A 118 -7.00 15.50 5.23
CA GLU A 118 -6.71 16.33 6.39
C GLU A 118 -6.58 17.80 6.01
N HIS A 119 -6.02 18.12 4.83
CA HIS A 119 -6.06 19.48 4.28
C HIS A 119 -7.50 19.98 4.10
N PHE A 120 -8.38 19.14 3.54
CA PHE A 120 -9.79 19.43 3.42
C PHE A 120 -10.45 19.72 4.77
N ARG A 121 -10.23 18.87 5.78
CA ARG A 121 -10.75 19.08 7.15
C ARG A 121 -10.25 20.38 7.76
N HIS A 122 -8.97 20.71 7.62
CA HIS A 122 -8.41 21.97 8.11
C HIS A 122 -9.01 23.19 7.41
N LEU A 123 -9.24 23.10 6.10
CA LEU A 123 -9.82 24.20 5.32
C LEU A 123 -11.29 24.43 5.66
N VAL A 124 -12.09 23.37 5.79
CA VAL A 124 -13.48 23.46 6.26
C VAL A 124 -13.55 24.08 7.66
N ARG A 125 -12.63 23.74 8.57
CA ARG A 125 -12.59 24.38 9.90
C ARG A 125 -12.26 25.87 9.86
N LYS A 126 -11.48 26.33 8.87
CA LYS A 126 -11.09 27.75 8.73
C LYS A 126 -12.14 28.58 7.99
N VAL A 127 -12.78 28.01 6.97
CA VAL A 127 -13.62 28.76 6.00
C VAL A 127 -15.10 28.33 6.07
N GLY A 128 -15.43 27.33 6.89
CA GLY A 128 -16.79 26.83 7.13
C GLY A 128 -17.29 25.84 6.07
N ASN A 129 -16.97 26.08 4.80
CA ASN A 129 -17.23 25.17 3.68
C ASN A 129 -16.07 25.24 2.68
N ALA A 130 -15.67 24.09 2.14
CA ALA A 130 -14.60 24.00 1.16
C ALA A 130 -14.92 22.92 0.11
N ASP A 131 -14.65 23.23 -1.15
CA ASP A 131 -14.66 22.27 -2.24
C ASP A 131 -13.22 21.74 -2.47
N MET A 132 -13.10 20.58 -3.11
CA MET A 132 -11.83 19.98 -3.50
C MET A 132 -10.99 20.90 -4.38
N VAL A 133 -11.61 21.73 -5.24
CA VAL A 133 -10.89 22.76 -6.02
C VAL A 133 -10.25 23.81 -5.09
N THR A 134 -10.98 24.25 -4.06
CA THR A 134 -10.44 25.19 -3.07
C THR A 134 -9.28 24.57 -2.28
N VAL A 135 -9.39 23.28 -1.92
CA VAL A 135 -8.30 22.56 -1.24
C VAL A 135 -7.08 22.43 -2.15
N PHE A 136 -7.28 22.10 -3.42
CA PHE A 136 -6.21 22.01 -4.41
C PHE A 136 -5.44 23.32 -4.55
N LEU A 137 -6.17 24.44 -4.73
CA LEU A 137 -5.57 25.77 -4.81
C LEU A 137 -4.83 26.15 -3.52
N ALA A 138 -5.37 25.78 -2.36
CA ALA A 138 -4.75 26.07 -1.07
C ALA A 138 -3.48 25.25 -0.81
N THR A 139 -3.34 24.06 -1.41
CA THR A 139 -2.17 23.19 -1.23
C THR A 139 -1.12 23.38 -2.33
N HIS A 140 -1.50 23.87 -3.51
CA HIS A 140 -0.62 24.02 -4.66
C HIS A 140 -0.31 25.47 -5.02
N ARG A 141 -0.70 26.46 -4.19
CA ARG A 141 -0.26 27.85 -4.32
C ARG A 141 0.69 28.27 -3.19
N ARG A 142 1.78 28.94 -3.56
CA ARG A 142 2.69 29.64 -2.62
C ARG A 142 2.88 31.06 -3.15
N ASP A 143 2.68 32.05 -2.26
CA ASP A 143 2.84 33.49 -2.57
C ASP A 143 2.06 34.00 -3.80
N GLY A 144 0.97 33.32 -4.16
CA GLY A 144 0.09 33.67 -5.28
C GLY A 144 0.27 32.80 -6.53
N ASP A 145 1.41 32.13 -6.66
CA ASP A 145 1.77 31.32 -7.82
C ASP A 145 1.59 29.83 -7.56
N LEU A 146 1.33 29.07 -8.63
CA LEU A 146 1.24 27.61 -8.55
C LEU A 146 2.63 27.01 -8.38
N ILE A 147 2.73 26.02 -7.49
CA ILE A 147 4.02 25.48 -7.02
C ILE A 147 4.70 24.62 -8.10
N ASP A 148 3.94 24.07 -9.06
CA ASP A 148 4.48 23.29 -10.16
C ASP A 148 3.60 23.35 -11.44
N VAL A 149 4.22 22.95 -12.56
CA VAL A 149 3.61 22.95 -13.92
C VAL A 149 2.44 21.97 -14.03
N MET A 150 2.41 20.91 -13.22
CA MET A 150 1.30 19.95 -13.22
C MET A 150 0.08 20.52 -12.52
N ALA A 151 0.28 21.37 -11.51
CA ALA A 151 -0.78 22.10 -10.84
C ALA A 151 -1.42 23.15 -11.76
N GLU A 152 -0.61 23.80 -12.62
CA GLU A 152 -1.11 24.68 -13.69
C GLU A 152 -2.00 23.92 -14.67
N GLN A 153 -1.54 22.77 -15.17
CA GLN A 153 -2.31 21.97 -16.13
C GLN A 153 -3.63 21.46 -15.53
N THR A 154 -3.61 21.04 -14.26
CA THR A 154 -4.81 20.57 -13.55
C THR A 154 -5.80 21.71 -13.34
N CYS A 155 -5.33 22.89 -12.89
CA CYS A 155 -6.16 24.09 -12.80
C CYS A 155 -6.79 24.46 -14.14
N ILE A 156 -6.02 24.45 -15.23
CA ILE A 156 -6.50 24.78 -16.58
C ILE A 156 -7.58 23.78 -17.04
N SER A 157 -7.44 22.50 -16.69
CA SER A 157 -8.38 21.45 -17.09
C SER A 157 -9.71 21.44 -16.31
N GLU A 158 -9.73 21.99 -15.10
CA GLU A 158 -10.92 22.00 -14.23
C GLU A 158 -11.72 23.31 -14.29
N GLN A 159 -11.25 24.33 -15.03
CA GLN A 159 -12.03 25.57 -15.20
C GLN A 159 -13.03 25.44 -16.36
N PRO A 160 -14.33 25.75 -16.16
CA PRO A 160 -15.25 25.96 -17.27
C PRO A 160 -14.74 27.15 -18.09
N GLN A 161 -14.60 26.92 -19.39
CA GLN A 161 -14.12 27.85 -20.42
C GLN A 161 -14.41 29.33 -20.12
N GLY A 162 -13.41 30.06 -19.66
CA GLY A 162 -13.46 31.52 -19.61
C GLY A 162 -12.71 32.12 -18.44
N ILE A 163 -11.77 33.00 -18.78
CA ILE A 163 -11.06 33.93 -17.89
C ILE A 163 -9.74 33.37 -17.33
N CYS A 164 -8.70 33.44 -18.15
CA CYS A 164 -7.48 34.14 -17.73
C CYS A 164 -6.79 34.77 -18.95
N ARG A 165 -6.70 36.11 -18.94
CA ARG A 165 -6.00 36.89 -19.95
C ARG A 165 -4.49 36.67 -19.79
N HIS A 166 -3.84 36.59 -20.94
CA HIS A 166 -2.41 36.49 -21.21
C HIS A 166 -1.49 37.23 -20.23
N SER A 167 -0.37 36.60 -19.88
CA SER A 167 0.94 37.25 -20.01
C SER A 167 1.89 36.26 -20.68
N SER A 168 2.01 36.43 -22.00
CA SER A 168 3.01 35.77 -22.83
C SER A 168 4.32 36.54 -22.65
N GLN A 169 5.33 35.92 -22.05
CA GLN A 169 6.72 36.30 -22.33
C GLN A 169 7.51 35.04 -22.66
N MET A 170 7.82 34.94 -23.95
CA MET A 170 8.67 33.92 -24.56
C MET A 170 10.09 34.03 -24.02
N VAL A 171 10.55 33.01 -23.28
CA VAL A 171 11.99 32.81 -23.07
C VAL A 171 12.52 32.01 -24.25
N THR A 172 13.18 32.72 -25.16
CA THR A 172 13.95 32.13 -26.27
C THR A 172 15.28 31.60 -25.73
N THR A 173 15.40 30.28 -25.55
CA THR A 173 16.70 29.67 -25.25
C THR A 173 17.47 29.48 -26.56
N ARG A 174 18.49 30.33 -26.78
CA ARG A 174 19.50 30.13 -27.82
C ARG A 174 20.23 28.81 -27.59
N ARG A 175 20.28 27.97 -28.64
CA ARG A 175 21.27 26.89 -28.80
C ARG A 175 22.65 27.52 -28.98
N ASN A 176 23.65 27.07 -28.22
CA ASN A 176 25.05 27.17 -28.63
C ASN A 176 25.51 25.78 -29.09
N PRO A 177 26.07 25.66 -30.31
CA PRO A 177 26.70 24.43 -30.77
C PRO A 177 28.16 24.33 -30.30
N SER A 178 28.63 23.09 -30.23
CA SER A 178 29.98 22.65 -29.92
C SER A 178 31.01 22.94 -31.03
N ASN A 179 32.30 22.81 -30.66
CA ASN A 179 33.55 22.77 -31.45
C ASN A 179 34.12 24.15 -31.84
N GLU A 180 35.41 24.43 -31.75
CA GLU A 180 36.66 23.64 -31.70
C GLU A 180 37.65 24.16 -30.64
#